data_AF-A0A067SQ30-F1
#
_entry.id   AF-A0A067SQ30-F1
#
_cell.length_a   1.000
_cell.length_b   1.000
_cell.length_c   1.000
_cell.angle_alpha   90.00
_cell.angle_beta   90.00
_cell.angle_gamma   90.00
#
_symmetry.space_group_name_H-M   'P 1'
#
loop_
_entity.id
_entity.type
_entity.pdbx_description
1 polymer ?
#
loop_
_entity_poly.entity_id
_entity_poly.type
_entity_poly.pdbx_seq_one_letter_code
_entity_poly.pdbx_strand_id
1 'polypeptide(L)' 'MVNPGTFVGARRAFMLDEKPAYSNGIKGGFAADALAIIQRRYFKRFPVDLAHEDEPTAEFIAAVDDEAPEPDQMA' A
#
# COMPACT_ATOMS: atom_id res chain seq x y z
N MET A 1 -21.35 -5.52 16.97
CA MET A 1 -20.00 -5.09 16.55
C MET A 1 -20.11 -4.69 15.09
N VAL A 2 -20.08 -3.39 14.82
CA VAL A 2 -20.10 -2.85 13.45
C VAL A 2 -18.82 -3.34 12.74
N ASN A 3 -18.95 -3.74 11.48
CA ASN A 3 -17.93 -4.41 10.67
C ASN A 3 -16.51 -3.85 10.94
N PRO A 4 -15.56 -4.67 11.43
CA PRO A 4 -14.21 -4.22 11.79
C PRO A 4 -13.40 -3.70 10.59
N GLY A 5 -13.89 -3.93 9.36
CA GLY A 5 -13.21 -3.59 8.12
C GLY A 5 -12.21 -4.67 7.69
N THR A 6 -11.84 -4.66 6.42
CA THR A 6 -10.95 -5.65 5.81
C THR A 6 -9.47 -5.42 6.17
N PHE A 7 -9.09 -4.18 6.49
CA PHE A 7 -7.70 -3.84 6.84
C PHE A 7 -7.52 -3.77 8.36
N VAL A 8 -6.57 -4.57 8.86
CA VAL A 8 -6.10 -4.57 10.25
C VAL A 8 -4.58 -4.36 10.29
N GLY A 9 -4.03 -4.15 11.49
CA GLY A 9 -2.60 -4.03 11.74
C GLY A 9 -1.85 -3.08 10.79
N ALA A 10 -0.75 -3.57 10.22
CA ALA A 10 0.12 -2.80 9.33
C ALA A 10 -0.58 -2.31 8.05
N ARG A 11 -1.48 -3.11 7.47
CA ARG A 11 -2.26 -2.70 6.27
C ARG A 11 -3.18 -1.53 6.58
N ARG A 12 -3.81 -1.53 7.76
CA ARG A 12 -4.65 -0.42 8.21
C ARG A 12 -3.83 0.85 8.44
N ALA A 13 -2.69 0.73 9.10
CA ALA A 13 -1.80 1.87 9.35
C ALA A 13 -1.38 2.52 8.03
N PHE A 14 -0.91 1.72 7.07
CA PHE A 14 -0.56 2.19 5.73
C PHE A 14 -1.71 2.94 5.04
N MET A 15 -2.93 2.39 5.05
CA MET A 15 -4.08 3.04 4.41
C MET A 15 -4.46 4.37 5.05
N LEU A 16 -4.27 4.50 6.38
CA LEU A 16 -4.51 5.77 7.07
C LEU A 16 -3.45 6.81 6.71
N ASP A 17 -2.20 6.39 6.58
CA ASP A 17 -1.07 7.26 6.23
C ASP A 17 -1.13 7.74 4.76
N GLU A 18 -1.66 6.92 3.85
CA GLU A 18 -1.84 7.27 2.43
C GLU A 18 -3.12 8.09 2.15
N LYS A 19 -4.08 8.10 3.08
CA LYS A 19 -5.35 8.83 2.94
C LYS A 19 -5.18 10.33 2.58
N PRO A 20 -4.22 11.08 3.15
CA PRO A 20 -3.94 12.47 2.74
C PRO A 20 -3.46 12.58 1.29
N ALA A 21 -2.58 11.67 0.84
CA ALA A 21 -2.06 11.67 -0.53
C ALA A 21 -3.20 11.47 -1.55
N TYR A 22 -4.05 10.47 -1.29
CA TYR A 22 -5.27 10.27 -2.06
C TYR A 22 -6.19 11.51 -2.06
N SER A 23 -6.43 12.08 -0.88
CA SER A 23 -7.29 13.27 -0.74
C SER A 23 -6.76 14.47 -1.53
N ASN A 24 -5.44 14.65 -1.59
CA ASN A 24 -4.80 15.69 -2.38
C ASN A 24 -4.92 15.38 -3.88
N GLY A 25 -4.76 14.13 -4.30
CA GLY A 25 -4.97 13.72 -5.69
C GLY A 25 -6.38 13.98 -6.19
N ILE A 26 -7.39 13.73 -5.36
CA ILE A 26 -8.78 14.07 -5.67
C ILE A 26 -8.95 15.58 -5.83
N LYS A 27 -8.47 16.38 -4.88
CA LYS A 27 -8.60 17.85 -4.93
C LYS A 27 -7.86 18.47 -6.11
N GLY A 28 -6.72 17.90 -6.50
CA GLY A 28 -5.89 18.41 -7.59
C GLY A 28 -6.21 17.83 -8.97
N GLY A 29 -7.15 16.90 -9.09
CA GLY A 29 -7.53 16.29 -10.37
C GLY A 29 -6.57 15.21 -10.89
N PHE A 30 -5.65 14.70 -10.05
CA PHE A 30 -4.66 13.66 -10.38
C PHE A 30 -4.88 12.38 -9.56
N ALA A 31 -6.15 12.04 -9.30
CA ALA A 31 -6.51 10.91 -8.46
C ALA A 31 -5.97 9.56 -8.97
N ALA A 32 -5.93 9.37 -10.30
CA ALA A 32 -5.40 8.15 -10.91
C ALA A 32 -3.90 7.97 -10.60
N ASP A 33 -3.11 9.03 -10.70
CA ASP A 33 -1.67 8.99 -10.40
C ASP A 33 -1.42 8.73 -8.91
N ALA A 34 -2.18 9.41 -8.04
CA ALA A 34 -2.11 9.17 -6.61
C ALA A 34 -2.45 7.71 -6.26
N LEU A 35 -3.49 7.14 -6.88
CA LEU A 35 -3.85 5.74 -6.69
C LEU A 35 -2.75 4.79 -7.21
N ALA A 36 -2.17 5.05 -8.37
CA ALA A 36 -1.09 4.22 -8.93
C ALA A 36 0.13 4.18 -7.99
N ILE A 37 0.51 5.33 -7.42
CA ILE A 37 1.60 5.42 -6.44
C ILE A 37 1.27 4.63 -5.18
N ILE A 38 0.07 4.82 -4.63
CA ILE A 38 -0.38 4.11 -3.41
C ILE A 38 -0.38 2.59 -3.65
N GLN A 39 -0.92 2.13 -4.78
CA GLN A 39 -0.97 0.71 -5.14
C GLN A 39 0.43 0.11 -5.30
N ARG A 40 1.34 0.82 -5.98
CA ARG A 40 2.74 0.39 -6.14
C ARG A 40 3.40 0.18 -4.78
N ARG A 41 3.34 1.18 -3.90
CA ARG A 41 3.89 1.08 -2.53
C ARG A 41 3.22 -0.01 -1.71
N TYR A 42 1.90 -0.15 -1.84
CA TYR A 42 1.14 -1.19 -1.16
C TYR A 42 1.65 -2.58 -1.53
N PHE A 43 1.75 -2.91 -2.81
CA PHE A 43 2.15 -4.25 -3.24
C PHE A 43 3.62 -4.59 -2.99
N LYS A 44 4.49 -3.58 -2.85
CA LYS A 44 5.86 -3.80 -2.36
C LYS A 44 5.91 -4.22 -0.89
N ARG A 45 5.04 -3.64 -0.06
CA ARG A 45 4.98 -3.89 1.40
C ARG A 45 4.08 -5.06 1.78
N PHE A 46 3.09 -5.36 0.95
CA PHE A 46 2.10 -6.42 1.13
C PHE A 46 1.98 -7.22 -0.18
N PRO A 47 2.93 -8.16 -0.42
CA PRO A 47 2.95 -8.96 -1.63
C PRO A 47 1.63 -9.70 -1.88
N VAL A 48 1.26 -9.92 -3.15
CA VAL A 48 -0.01 -10.56 -3.54
C VAL A 48 -0.09 -12.04 -3.14
N ASP A 49 1.06 -12.68 -2.95
CA ASP A 49 1.24 -14.05 -2.49
C ASP A 49 1.21 -14.16 -0.96
N LEU A 50 1.25 -13.02 -0.23
CA LEU A 50 1.06 -13.00 1.22
C LEU A 50 -0.44 -13.11 1.54
N ALA A 51 -0.81 -14.14 2.29
CA ALA A 51 -2.17 -14.34 2.75
C ALA A 51 -2.69 -13.10 3.50
N HIS A 52 -3.99 -12.83 3.40
CA HIS A 52 -4.58 -11.64 4.02
C HIS A 52 -4.58 -11.72 5.55
N GLU A 53 -4.59 -12.94 6.08
CA GLU A 53 -4.50 -13.27 7.50
C GLU A 53 -3.09 -13.09 8.06
N ASP A 54 -2.06 -13.09 7.19
CA ASP A 54 -0.67 -12.97 7.58
C ASP A 54 -0.21 -11.51 7.52
N GLU A 55 0.44 -11.07 8.59
CA GLU A 55 1.06 -9.75 8.67
C GLU A 55 2.55 -9.86 8.30
N PRO A 56 3.04 -9.03 7.36
CA PRO A 56 4.47 -8.96 7.12
C PRO A 56 5.15 -8.42 8.39
N THR A 57 6.35 -8.92 8.67
CA THR A 57 7.09 -8.49 9.85
C THR A 57 7.51 -7.02 9.73
N ALA A 58 7.74 -6.37 10.86
CA ALA A 58 8.21 -4.99 10.88
C ALA A 58 9.55 -4.83 10.14
N GLU A 59 10.43 -5.82 10.26
CA GLU A 59 11.72 -5.86 9.57
C GLU A 59 11.56 -5.95 8.06
N PHE A 60 10.61 -6.75 7.57
CA PHE A 60 10.31 -6.83 6.14
C PHE A 60 9.83 -5.48 5.62
N ILE A 61 8.86 -4.86 6.28
CA ILE A 61 8.31 -3.56 5.86
C ILE A 61 9.41 -2.47 5.87
N ALA A 62 10.29 -2.47 6.87
CA ALA A 62 11.37 -1.48 6.97
C ALA A 62 12.45 -1.66 5.88
N ALA A 63 12.59 -2.85 5.32
CA ALA A 63 13.53 -3.14 4.23
C ALA A 63 12.97 -2.78 2.84
N VAL A 64 11.69 -2.46 2.73
CA VAL A 64 11.05 -2.11 1.44
C VAL A 64 11.44 -0.70 1.01
N ASP A 65 12.03 -0.59 -0.18
CA ASP A 65 12.23 0.68 -0.87
C ASP A 65 11.04 0.98 -1.80
N ASP A 66 10.19 1.91 -1.37
CA ASP A 66 9.02 2.37 -2.12
C ASP A 66 9.37 3.06 -3.45
N GLU A 67 10.57 3.64 -3.56
CA GLU A 67 10.99 4.42 -4.73
C GLU A 67 11.77 3.58 -5.74
N ALA A 68 12.32 2.43 -5.33
CA ALA A 68 13.02 1.49 -6.20
C ALA A 68 12.20 1.16 -7.47
N PRO A 69 12.80 1.13 -8.67
CA PRO A 69 12.07 0.79 -9.89
C PRO A 69 11.43 -0.59 -9.80
N GLU A 70 10.30 -0.78 -10.48
CA GLU A 70 9.73 -2.12 -10.61
C GLU A 70 10.69 -3.00 -11.42
N PRO A 71 10.89 -4.27 -11.02
CA PRO A 71 11.68 -5.18 -11.81
C PRO A 71 11.03 -5.33 -13.19
N ASP A 72 11.85 -5.26 -14.24
CA ASP A 72 11.38 -5.51 -15.61
C ASP A 72 10.82 -6.93 -15.67
N GLN A 73 9.52 -7.08 -15.92
CA GLN A 73 8.93 -8.40 -16.17
C GLN A 73 9.29 -8.86 -17.59
N MET A 74 10.58 -9.12 -17.82
CA MET A 74 11.01 -9.91 -18.96
C MET A 74 10.95 -11.38 -18.56
N ALA A 75 9.79 -12.00 -18.82
CA ALA A 75 9.58 -13.43 -18.86
C ALA A 75 8.92 -13.80 -20.19
#